data_AF-A0A160T6M3-F1
#
_entry.id   AF-A0A160T6M3-F1
#
_cell.length_a   1.000
_cell.length_b   1.000
_cell.length_c   1.000
_cell.angle_alpha   90.00
_cell.angle_beta   90.00
_cell.angle_gamma   90.00
#
_symmetry.space_group_name_H-M   'P 1'
#
loop_
_entity.id
_entity.type
_entity.pdbx_description
1 polymer ?
#
loop_
_entity_poly.entity_id
_entity_poly.type
_entity_poly.pdbx_seq_one_letter_code
_entity_poly.pdbx_strand_id
1 'polypeptide(L)'
;MTHFFPYDELTWPEVAALRRDTPLVIPIGEGYDLGKLAEALGDPARAGLLPAIPYGWPGSGLAVADGRRDAGDPFAKMVSNLLDSLQDDGFSRVYALQPQGLELGLGARGLVQWHESQLRATAPSPNPSQREGDQAPSPPGRGLGRGSAIQGHENQLRAAAPSPNPSQREGDPAPSPPGRGVGRGSAIQGHENQLRATAPSPNPSQREGDPAPSPPGRGLGRGSAPLPDDADRDKCVLIPIGHTEQHGYHLPLSTDTLIIGAIGHGAEMAAPEEAICLPPFPYGASTHRSSFAGTLNVGGRAFEDFWLAVVDTLVGRGFRKLYLMSGHGGNCSFLVNVIKYAGERHRRIFCATAWLHTNGHIAGPVLMSTRLSGRGGMGHAGELETAMILALRSDLTHMERVVDETDFVATESYYMDWIEGGALVANPPWDDDTATGAYGAGSLATAEHGRLWLDAAIAEKVAHVREIHEQHRRREERRVAGFGLWGTTTKAA
;
A
#
# COMPACT_ATOMS: atom_id res chain seq x y z
N MET A 1 -2.14 30.24 20.08
CA MET A 1 -2.05 29.61 18.76
C MET A 1 -1.78 28.14 18.98
N THR A 2 -2.62 27.26 18.45
CA THR A 2 -2.48 25.81 18.57
C THR A 2 -1.18 25.34 17.93
N HIS A 3 -0.40 24.54 18.65
CA HIS A 3 0.78 23.87 18.10
C HIS A 3 0.39 22.53 17.49
N PHE A 4 0.40 22.45 16.16
CA PHE A 4 0.20 21.20 15.43
C PHE A 4 1.51 20.43 15.31
N PHE A 5 1.50 19.13 15.63
CA PHE A 5 2.65 18.24 15.47
C PHE A 5 2.33 17.08 14.54
N PRO A 6 3.29 16.60 13.73
CA PRO A 6 3.12 15.42 12.89
C PRO A 6 3.07 14.16 13.76
N TYR A 7 1.93 13.49 13.79
CA TYR A 7 1.72 12.30 14.63
C TYR A 7 2.56 11.11 14.17
N ASP A 8 2.76 10.96 12.87
CA ASP A 8 3.49 9.87 12.23
C ASP A 8 5.01 9.97 12.34
N GLU A 9 5.52 11.12 12.80
CA GLU A 9 6.94 11.31 13.12
C GLU A 9 7.26 10.92 14.57
N LEU A 10 6.25 10.59 15.38
CA LEU A 10 6.46 10.11 16.75
C LEU A 10 6.92 8.65 16.77
N THR A 11 7.60 8.28 17.84
CA THR A 11 7.85 6.88 18.24
C THR A 11 6.71 6.36 19.12
N TRP A 12 6.60 5.04 19.30
CA TRP A 12 5.58 4.47 20.18
C TRP A 12 5.61 5.02 21.62
N PRO A 13 6.77 5.15 22.31
CA PRO A 13 6.83 5.76 23.64
C PRO A 13 6.27 7.19 23.69
N GLU A 14 6.45 7.96 22.62
CA GLU A 14 5.94 9.33 22.55
C GLU A 14 4.42 9.35 22.38
N VAL A 15 3.85 8.44 21.60
CA VAL A 15 2.39 8.21 21.54
C VAL A 15 1.85 7.76 22.90
N ALA A 16 2.54 6.85 23.57
CA ALA A 16 2.19 6.38 24.92
C ALA A 16 2.20 7.53 25.95
N ALA A 17 3.07 8.52 25.77
CA ALA A 17 3.17 9.70 26.63
C ALA A 17 2.15 10.81 26.31
N LEU A 18 1.46 10.76 25.16
CA LEU A 18 0.44 11.75 24.83
C LEU A 18 -0.73 11.70 25.81
N ARG A 19 -1.26 12.88 26.15
CA ARG A 19 -2.49 12.95 26.93
C ARG A 19 -3.63 12.41 26.09
N ARG A 20 -4.50 11.60 26.70
CA ARG A 20 -5.65 10.95 26.04
C ARG A 20 -6.77 11.93 25.64
N ASP A 21 -6.68 13.19 26.08
CA ASP A 21 -7.51 14.30 25.63
C ASP A 21 -6.84 15.18 24.56
N THR A 22 -5.66 14.79 24.05
CA THR A 22 -5.01 15.47 22.92
C THR A 22 -5.85 15.27 21.66
N PRO A 23 -6.26 16.33 20.95
CA PRO A 23 -6.96 16.18 19.68
C PRO A 23 -6.06 15.56 18.62
N LEU A 24 -6.53 14.51 17.97
CA LEU A 24 -5.88 13.85 16.85
C LEU A 24 -6.76 13.95 15.61
N VAL A 25 -6.20 14.39 14.49
CA VAL A 25 -6.95 14.67 13.27
C VAL A 25 -6.33 13.92 12.09
N ILE A 26 -7.15 13.17 11.36
CA ILE A 26 -6.82 12.53 10.07
C ILE A 26 -7.31 13.44 8.95
N PRO A 27 -6.42 14.12 8.19
CA PRO A 27 -6.81 14.93 7.06
C PRO A 27 -7.19 14.06 5.86
N ILE A 28 -8.29 14.38 5.19
CA ILE A 28 -8.66 13.80 3.89
C ILE A 28 -8.21 14.79 2.81
N GLY A 29 -7.03 14.58 2.24
CA GLY A 29 -6.32 15.57 1.44
C GLY A 29 -5.45 16.53 2.26
N GLU A 30 -4.71 17.38 1.56
CA GLU A 30 -3.76 18.36 2.14
C GLU A 30 -4.24 19.81 1.87
N GLY A 31 -3.56 20.80 2.44
CA GLY A 31 -3.84 22.22 2.14
C GLY A 31 -4.99 22.85 2.93
N TYR A 32 -5.39 22.24 4.05
CA TYR A 32 -6.36 22.82 4.97
C TYR A 32 -5.80 24.02 5.76
N ASP A 33 -6.66 24.98 6.08
CA ASP A 33 -6.39 26.11 6.96
C ASP A 33 -6.34 25.64 8.42
N LEU A 34 -5.11 25.61 8.96
CA LEU A 34 -4.85 25.17 10.33
C LEU A 34 -5.38 26.13 11.40
N GLY A 35 -5.58 27.41 11.08
CA GLY A 35 -6.19 28.38 12.00
C GLY A 35 -7.68 28.08 12.21
N LYS A 36 -8.40 27.81 11.12
CA LYS A 36 -9.80 27.35 11.20
C LYS A 36 -9.94 25.97 11.85
N LEU A 37 -8.98 25.08 11.59
CA LEU A 37 -8.95 23.78 12.28
C LEU A 37 -8.76 23.95 13.79
N ALA A 38 -7.87 24.84 14.22
CA ALA A 38 -7.67 25.15 15.63
C ALA A 38 -8.96 25.64 16.29
N GLU A 39 -9.67 26.58 15.66
CA GLU A 39 -10.96 27.09 16.14
C GLU A 39 -12.00 25.96 16.26
N ALA A 40 -12.11 25.10 15.23
CA ALA A 40 -13.03 23.96 15.23
C ALA A 40 -12.71 22.94 16.35
N LEU A 41 -11.44 22.85 16.76
CA LEU A 41 -10.99 22.03 17.89
C LEU A 41 -11.11 22.76 19.25
N GLY A 42 -11.61 23.99 19.30
CA GLY A 42 -11.70 24.79 20.52
C GLY A 42 -10.35 25.30 21.02
N ASP A 43 -9.46 25.68 20.10
CA ASP A 43 -8.15 26.29 20.36
C ASP A 43 -7.29 25.55 21.40
N PRO A 44 -7.05 24.24 21.23
CA PRO A 44 -6.22 23.48 22.16
C PRO A 44 -4.77 23.98 22.13
N ALA A 45 -4.04 23.82 23.24
CA ALA A 45 -2.60 24.16 23.24
C ALA A 45 -1.80 23.38 22.19
N ARG A 46 -2.16 22.12 21.95
CA ARG A 46 -1.54 21.24 20.94
C ARG A 46 -2.56 20.30 20.31
N ALA A 47 -2.31 19.89 19.07
CA ALA A 47 -3.08 18.87 18.35
C ALA A 47 -2.17 18.05 17.43
N GLY A 48 -2.43 16.74 17.32
CA GLY A 48 -1.71 15.86 16.40
C GLY A 48 -2.38 15.83 15.03
N LEU A 49 -1.59 16.01 13.98
CA LEU A 49 -2.02 15.78 12.60
C LEU A 49 -1.44 14.45 12.13
N LEU A 50 -2.33 13.53 11.77
CA LEU A 50 -1.94 12.28 11.13
C LEU A 50 -1.65 12.50 9.63
N PRO A 51 -0.99 11.56 8.96
CA PRO A 51 -0.77 11.60 7.52
C PRO A 51 -2.07 11.85 6.75
N ALA A 52 -2.04 12.74 5.78
CA ALA A 52 -3.22 12.96 4.94
C ALA A 52 -3.54 11.71 4.11
N ILE A 53 -4.82 11.42 3.91
CA ILE A 53 -5.26 10.43 2.92
C ILE A 53 -5.17 11.08 1.53
N PRO A 54 -4.23 10.66 0.66
CA PRO A 54 -3.89 11.43 -0.54
C PRO A 54 -4.93 11.30 -1.66
N TYR A 55 -5.64 10.17 -1.72
CA TYR A 55 -6.64 9.89 -2.74
C TYR A 55 -7.70 8.90 -2.27
N GLY A 56 -8.67 8.61 -3.13
CA GLY A 56 -9.82 7.77 -2.83
C GLY A 56 -11.12 8.56 -2.60
N TRP A 57 -11.04 9.87 -2.43
CA TRP A 57 -12.20 10.71 -2.15
C TRP A 57 -12.53 11.66 -3.33
N PRO A 58 -13.80 12.11 -3.48
CA PRO A 58 -14.23 13.04 -4.53
C PRO A 58 -13.43 14.35 -4.53
N GLY A 59 -12.72 14.63 -5.62
CA GLY A 59 -11.86 15.82 -5.75
C GLY A 59 -10.38 15.59 -5.47
N SER A 60 -9.99 14.36 -5.12
CA SER A 60 -8.58 13.96 -5.02
C SER A 60 -7.90 13.75 -6.38
N GLY A 61 -8.66 13.60 -7.47
CA GLY A 61 -8.17 13.21 -8.80
C GLY A 61 -8.12 11.69 -9.04
N LEU A 62 -8.24 10.89 -7.97
CA LEU A 62 -8.42 9.44 -8.03
C LEU A 62 -9.48 9.03 -7.00
N ALA A 63 -10.71 9.49 -7.23
CA ALA A 63 -11.84 9.13 -6.40
C ALA A 63 -12.21 7.65 -6.61
N VAL A 64 -12.44 6.92 -5.51
CA VAL A 64 -13.13 5.64 -5.61
C VAL A 64 -14.62 5.90 -5.76
N ALA A 65 -15.31 5.14 -6.59
CA ALA A 65 -16.76 5.24 -6.67
C ALA A 65 -17.38 4.75 -5.36
N ASP A 66 -18.46 5.39 -4.91
CA ASP A 66 -19.28 4.89 -3.81
C ASP A 66 -19.59 3.42 -4.08
N GLY A 67 -19.26 2.56 -3.12
CA GLY A 67 -19.38 1.11 -3.25
C GLY A 67 -20.74 0.67 -3.76
N ARG A 68 -20.80 -0.55 -4.31
CA ARG A 68 -22.04 -1.22 -4.69
C ARG A 68 -23.07 -1.02 -3.57
N ARG A 69 -24.30 -0.62 -3.94
CA ARG A 69 -25.36 -0.12 -3.02
C ARG A 69 -25.70 -1.04 -1.85
N ASP A 70 -25.19 -2.27 -1.84
CA ASP A 70 -25.39 -3.34 -0.88
C ASP A 70 -24.26 -3.51 0.16
N ALA A 71 -23.04 -3.03 -0.07
CA ALA A 71 -21.87 -3.30 0.79
C ALA A 71 -21.40 -2.12 1.67
N GLY A 72 -21.97 -0.92 1.49
CA GLY A 72 -21.50 0.30 2.15
C GLY A 72 -20.29 0.92 1.43
N ASP A 73 -19.95 2.17 1.79
CA ASP A 73 -18.78 2.86 1.22
C ASP A 73 -17.48 2.34 1.87
N PRO A 74 -16.59 1.66 1.10
CA PRO A 74 -15.34 1.14 1.63
C PRO A 74 -14.41 2.25 2.14
N PHE A 75 -14.46 3.45 1.54
CA PHE A 75 -13.66 4.59 1.97
C PHE A 75 -14.13 5.10 3.34
N ALA A 76 -15.44 5.33 3.51
CA ALA A 76 -16.01 5.68 4.82
C ALA A 76 -15.70 4.63 5.89
N LYS A 77 -15.78 3.33 5.54
CA LYS A 77 -15.47 2.25 6.49
C LYS A 77 -14.00 2.24 6.89
N MET A 78 -13.08 2.42 5.94
CA MET A 78 -11.65 2.59 6.21
C MET A 78 -11.41 3.75 7.18
N VAL A 79 -11.97 4.93 6.90
CA VAL A 79 -11.80 6.13 7.75
C VAL A 79 -12.35 5.89 9.15
N SER A 80 -13.53 5.27 9.27
CA SER A 80 -14.08 4.90 10.59
C SER A 80 -13.14 3.98 11.36
N ASN A 81 -12.60 2.93 10.72
CA ASN A 81 -11.72 1.97 11.39
C ASN A 81 -10.41 2.64 11.90
N LEU A 82 -9.89 3.64 11.16
CA LEU A 82 -8.74 4.44 11.59
C LEU A 82 -9.05 5.30 12.83
N LEU A 83 -10.23 5.94 12.86
CA LEU A 83 -10.67 6.68 14.05
C LEU A 83 -10.87 5.75 15.25
N ASP A 84 -11.42 4.56 14.99
CA ASP A 84 -11.62 3.54 16.02
C ASP A 84 -10.26 3.04 16.54
N SER A 85 -9.20 2.98 15.71
CA SER A 85 -7.81 2.70 16.16
C SER A 85 -7.33 3.70 17.21
N LEU A 86 -7.46 4.99 16.93
CA LEU A 86 -7.06 6.02 17.87
C LEU A 86 -7.90 5.98 19.16
N GLN A 87 -9.18 5.65 19.03
CA GLN A 87 -10.07 5.54 20.19
C GLN A 87 -9.73 4.33 21.07
N ASP A 88 -9.35 3.20 20.48
CA ASP A 88 -8.89 2.02 21.21
C ASP A 88 -7.55 2.26 21.92
N ASP A 89 -6.68 3.12 21.37
CA ASP A 89 -5.50 3.67 22.07
C ASP A 89 -5.88 4.64 23.21
N GLY A 90 -7.17 4.84 23.46
CA GLY A 90 -7.73 5.64 24.55
C GLY A 90 -7.93 7.12 24.23
N PHE A 91 -7.68 7.58 23.01
CA PHE A 91 -7.86 8.99 22.67
C PHE A 91 -9.35 9.35 22.57
N SER A 92 -9.77 10.33 23.37
CA SER A 92 -11.16 10.78 23.48
C SER A 92 -11.58 11.81 22.41
N ARG A 93 -10.59 12.40 21.72
CA ARG A 93 -10.78 13.52 20.78
C ARG A 93 -10.14 13.18 19.44
N VAL A 94 -10.82 12.36 18.65
CA VAL A 94 -10.36 11.86 17.36
C VAL A 94 -11.28 12.34 16.25
N TYR A 95 -10.70 12.89 15.18
CA TYR A 95 -11.46 13.53 14.12
C TYR A 95 -10.92 13.17 12.74
N ALA A 96 -11.79 13.12 11.74
CA ALA A 96 -11.41 13.22 10.34
C ALA A 96 -11.73 14.63 9.84
N LEU A 97 -10.78 15.28 9.18
CA LEU A 97 -11.00 16.57 8.52
C LEU A 97 -11.31 16.32 7.04
N GLN A 98 -12.56 16.58 6.65
CA GLN A 98 -13.10 16.23 5.34
C GLN A 98 -13.42 17.47 4.50
N PRO A 99 -13.30 17.36 3.16
CA PRO A 99 -13.70 18.42 2.24
C PRO A 99 -15.21 18.66 2.32
N GLN A 100 -15.64 19.88 2.00
CA GLN A 100 -17.06 20.24 1.99
C GLN A 100 -17.86 19.32 1.05
N GLY A 101 -18.95 18.73 1.53
CA GLY A 101 -19.84 17.88 0.73
C GLY A 101 -19.43 16.40 0.64
N LEU A 102 -18.32 16.00 1.27
CA LEU A 102 -18.02 14.59 1.50
C LEU A 102 -18.74 14.09 2.76
N GLU A 103 -19.67 13.16 2.60
CA GLU A 103 -20.53 12.66 3.68
C GLU A 103 -20.12 11.23 4.07
N LEU A 104 -19.21 11.10 5.04
CA LEU A 104 -18.72 9.80 5.53
C LEU A 104 -19.53 9.22 6.70
N GLY A 105 -20.56 9.91 7.16
CA GLY A 105 -21.39 9.44 8.29
C GLY A 105 -20.67 9.40 9.63
N LEU A 106 -19.65 10.25 9.85
CA LEU A 106 -18.78 10.22 11.04
C LEU A 106 -19.36 10.95 12.26
N GLY A 107 -20.54 11.58 12.13
CA GLY A 107 -21.16 12.37 13.19
C GLY A 107 -20.23 13.48 13.70
N ALA A 108 -20.13 13.63 15.02
CA ALA A 108 -19.27 14.64 15.65
C ALA A 108 -17.76 14.46 15.41
N ARG A 109 -17.33 13.30 14.87
CA ARG A 109 -15.92 13.04 14.51
C ARG A 109 -15.57 13.57 13.11
N GLY A 110 -16.53 14.02 12.31
CA GLY A 110 -16.29 14.62 10.99
C GLY A 110 -16.21 16.15 11.07
N LEU A 111 -15.02 16.71 10.95
CA LEU A 111 -14.81 18.15 10.81
C LEU A 111 -14.82 18.52 9.34
N VAL A 112 -15.56 19.57 8.97
CA VAL A 112 -15.72 19.97 7.57
C VAL A 112 -15.00 21.28 7.30
N GLN A 113 -14.21 21.31 6.24
CA GLN A 113 -13.61 22.55 5.73
C GLN A 113 -13.56 22.51 4.20
N TRP A 114 -13.64 23.67 3.56
CA TRP A 114 -13.35 23.78 2.13
C TRP A 114 -11.91 23.37 1.83
N HIS A 115 -11.74 22.40 0.94
CA HIS A 115 -10.43 21.95 0.49
C HIS A 115 -9.93 22.80 -0.68
N GLU A 116 -8.61 22.95 -0.84
CA GLU A 116 -8.02 23.81 -1.87
C GLU A 116 -8.48 23.44 -3.30
N SER A 117 -8.59 22.14 -3.60
CA SER A 117 -9.10 21.66 -4.89
C SER A 117 -10.52 22.16 -5.21
N GLN A 118 -11.34 22.40 -4.18
CA GLN A 118 -12.69 22.94 -4.32
C GLN A 118 -12.66 24.45 -4.51
N LEU A 119 -11.75 25.15 -3.82
CA LEU A 119 -11.54 26.59 -3.97
C LEU A 119 -11.10 26.95 -5.41
N ARG A 120 -10.21 26.13 -6.00
CA ARG A 120 -9.75 26.29 -7.40
C ARG A 120 -10.89 26.10 -8.42
N ALA A 121 -11.84 25.19 -8.16
CA ALA A 121 -12.99 24.95 -9.02
C ALA A 121 -14.05 26.07 -8.93
N THR A 122 -14.11 26.78 -7.80
CA THR A 122 -15.04 27.91 -7.58
C THR A 122 -14.51 29.27 -8.04
N ALA A 123 -13.24 29.36 -8.46
CA ALA A 123 -12.70 30.59 -9.02
C ALA A 123 -13.34 30.86 -10.40
N PRO A 124 -13.91 32.07 -10.64
CA PRO A 124 -14.46 32.39 -11.95
C PRO A 124 -13.36 32.24 -13.01
N SER A 125 -13.63 31.48 -14.08
CA SER A 125 -12.71 31.41 -15.21
C SER A 125 -12.36 32.83 -15.66
N PRO A 126 -11.07 33.14 -15.91
CA PRO A 126 -10.71 34.43 -16.47
C PRO A 126 -11.47 34.60 -17.79
N ASN A 127 -12.21 35.70 -17.86
CA ASN A 127 -13.09 36.06 -18.96
C ASN A 127 -12.31 35.96 -20.31
N PRO A 128 -12.85 35.33 -21.37
CA PRO A 128 -12.12 35.16 -22.63
C PRO A 128 -11.90 36.47 -23.42
N SER A 129 -12.24 37.63 -22.86
CA SER A 129 -12.14 38.93 -23.52
C SER A 129 -10.82 39.61 -23.18
N GLN A 130 -9.69 39.03 -23.62
CA GLN A 130 -8.43 39.73 -23.87
C GLN A 130 -7.46 38.77 -24.58
N ARG A 131 -7.80 38.41 -25.83
CA ARG A 131 -6.80 38.11 -26.86
C ARG A 131 -7.16 38.96 -28.06
N GLU A 132 -6.32 39.96 -28.30
CA GLU A 132 -6.34 40.77 -29.50
C GLU A 132 -6.08 39.90 -30.73
N GLY A 133 -6.85 40.20 -31.79
CA GLY A 133 -6.55 40.02 -33.21
C GLY A 133 -5.87 38.73 -33.67
N ASP A 134 -6.62 37.84 -34.30
CA ASP A 134 -6.34 37.53 -35.71
C ASP A 134 -7.50 36.78 -36.39
N GLN A 135 -7.51 36.90 -37.71
CA GLN A 135 -8.63 36.87 -38.64
C GLN A 135 -9.38 35.53 -38.75
N ALA A 136 -10.70 35.61 -38.89
CA ALA A 136 -11.59 34.50 -39.24
C ALA A 136 -11.67 34.27 -40.76
N PRO A 137 -11.91 33.02 -41.20
CA PRO A 137 -12.71 32.76 -42.39
C PRO A 137 -14.03 32.06 -42.03
N SER A 138 -15.11 32.56 -42.63
CA SER A 138 -16.50 32.09 -42.51
C SER A 138 -16.74 30.68 -43.08
N PRO A 139 -17.75 29.93 -42.60
CA PRO A 139 -18.13 28.62 -43.13
C PRO A 139 -19.34 28.68 -44.09
N PRO A 140 -19.49 27.74 -45.03
CA PRO A 140 -20.80 27.24 -45.47
C PRO A 140 -21.09 25.92 -44.72
N GLY A 141 -22.30 25.47 -44.44
CA GLY A 141 -23.66 25.82 -44.83
C GLY A 141 -24.52 24.65 -44.34
N ARG A 142 -25.72 24.94 -43.83
CA ARG A 142 -26.65 24.01 -43.17
C ARG A 142 -27.09 22.82 -44.04
N GLY A 143 -27.34 21.68 -43.39
CA GLY A 143 -28.19 20.59 -43.89
C GLY A 143 -28.99 19.95 -42.75
N LEU A 144 -30.30 20.20 -42.73
CA LEU A 144 -31.30 19.67 -41.79
C LEU A 144 -31.59 18.18 -42.05
N GLY A 145 -31.90 17.41 -41.00
CA GLY A 145 -32.37 16.02 -41.15
C GLY A 145 -33.01 15.46 -39.87
N ARG A 146 -34.35 15.47 -39.82
CA ARG A 146 -35.23 15.02 -38.73
C ARG A 146 -35.08 13.54 -38.38
N GLY A 147 -35.15 13.23 -37.08
CA GLY A 147 -36.18 12.39 -36.43
C GLY A 147 -36.23 10.88 -36.72
N SER A 148 -36.21 10.07 -35.66
CA SER A 148 -37.27 9.09 -35.35
C SER A 148 -36.98 8.39 -34.02
N ALA A 149 -38.02 8.27 -33.20
CA ALA A 149 -38.09 7.47 -31.99
C ALA A 149 -38.65 6.09 -32.33
N ILE A 150 -38.10 5.00 -31.77
CA ILE A 150 -38.76 3.69 -31.69
C ILE A 150 -38.39 2.98 -30.39
N GLN A 151 -39.45 2.64 -29.62
CA GLN A 151 -39.72 1.47 -28.75
C GLN A 151 -38.53 0.66 -28.22
N GLY A 152 -38.41 0.36 -26.92
CA GLY A 152 -39.45 -0.19 -26.04
C GLY A 152 -39.34 -1.71 -26.04
N HIS A 153 -38.65 -2.29 -25.05
CA HIS A 153 -38.79 -3.69 -24.68
C HIS A 153 -38.45 -3.88 -23.19
N GLU A 154 -39.53 -4.00 -22.40
CA GLU A 154 -39.52 -4.61 -21.08
C GLU A 154 -39.22 -6.11 -21.23
N ASN A 155 -38.43 -6.66 -20.31
CA ASN A 155 -38.48 -8.09 -20.04
C ASN A 155 -38.38 -8.32 -18.53
N GLN A 156 -39.49 -8.82 -18.00
CA GLN A 156 -39.70 -9.22 -16.63
C GLN A 156 -39.33 -10.70 -16.45
N LEU A 157 -38.77 -10.99 -15.26
CA LEU A 157 -38.92 -12.20 -14.45
C LEU A 157 -38.26 -13.51 -14.93
N ARG A 158 -37.33 -14.01 -14.10
CA ARG A 158 -37.59 -15.23 -13.30
C ARG A 158 -36.58 -15.37 -12.16
N ALA A 159 -37.10 -15.26 -10.94
CA ALA A 159 -36.45 -15.67 -9.71
C ALA A 159 -36.48 -17.20 -9.59
N ALA A 160 -35.38 -17.81 -9.15
CA ALA A 160 -35.33 -19.20 -8.70
C ALA A 160 -35.05 -19.22 -7.20
N ALA A 161 -36.00 -19.75 -6.44
CA ALA A 161 -35.88 -20.02 -5.01
C ALA A 161 -35.22 -21.40 -4.76
N PRO A 162 -34.57 -21.62 -3.60
CA PRO A 162 -33.84 -22.84 -3.29
C PRO A 162 -34.73 -23.90 -2.64
N SER A 163 -34.30 -25.17 -2.69
CA SER A 163 -34.92 -26.31 -2.02
C SER A 163 -33.90 -27.08 -1.14
N PRO A 164 -34.36 -27.86 -0.14
CA PRO A 164 -33.88 -27.72 1.22
C PRO A 164 -32.97 -28.86 1.73
N ASN A 165 -32.36 -28.55 2.87
CA ASN A 165 -31.57 -29.36 3.78
C ASN A 165 -32.36 -30.54 4.40
N PRO A 166 -31.74 -31.68 4.75
CA PRO A 166 -32.29 -32.58 5.75
C PRO A 166 -31.46 -32.64 7.05
N SER A 167 -32.23 -32.56 8.13
CA SER A 167 -32.01 -32.79 9.55
C SER A 167 -31.00 -33.85 10.01
N GLN A 168 -30.24 -33.46 11.04
CA GLN A 168 -29.95 -34.13 12.31
C GLN A 168 -30.33 -35.61 12.50
N ARG A 169 -29.36 -36.41 12.96
CA ARG A 169 -29.55 -37.49 13.95
C ARG A 169 -28.35 -37.55 14.91
N GLU A 170 -28.66 -37.56 16.20
CA GLU A 170 -27.78 -37.82 17.34
C GLU A 170 -27.48 -39.31 17.53
N GLY A 171 -26.36 -39.62 18.19
CA GLY A 171 -26.04 -40.94 18.75
C GLY A 171 -24.57 -41.07 19.18
N ASP A 172 -24.28 -40.90 20.48
CA ASP A 172 -23.01 -41.17 21.19
C ASP A 172 -22.76 -42.71 21.42
N PRO A 173 -21.73 -43.18 22.16
CA PRO A 173 -20.31 -43.28 21.76
C PRO A 173 -19.64 -44.67 22.06
N ALA A 174 -18.41 -44.85 21.54
CA ALA A 174 -17.31 -45.76 21.99
C ALA A 174 -17.53 -47.31 21.89
N PRO A 175 -16.47 -48.18 21.91
CA PRO A 175 -15.07 -47.96 22.37
C PRO A 175 -13.92 -48.54 21.48
N SER A 176 -12.69 -48.08 21.74
CA SER A 176 -11.40 -48.71 21.35
C SER A 176 -11.17 -50.03 22.11
N PRO A 177 -10.34 -51.02 21.66
CA PRO A 177 -8.85 -50.98 21.74
C PRO A 177 -8.15 -51.93 20.70
N PRO A 178 -6.92 -52.47 20.92
CA PRO A 178 -5.58 -51.84 21.00
C PRO A 178 -4.55 -52.42 19.99
N GLY A 179 -3.34 -51.82 19.90
CA GLY A 179 -2.10 -52.60 19.84
C GLY A 179 -1.17 -52.46 18.62
N ARG A 180 -0.04 -51.74 18.84
CA ARG A 180 1.36 -51.97 18.41
C ARG A 180 1.66 -52.46 16.98
N GLY A 181 2.51 -51.67 16.28
CA GLY A 181 3.34 -52.16 15.17
C GLY A 181 4.42 -51.16 14.78
N VAL A 182 5.67 -51.44 15.15
CA VAL A 182 6.89 -50.75 14.71
C VAL A 182 7.12 -51.04 13.23
N GLY A 183 7.37 -50.01 12.42
CA GLY A 183 7.70 -50.17 11.01
C GLY A 183 8.54 -49.01 10.49
N ARG A 184 9.84 -49.27 10.28
CA ARG A 184 10.76 -48.45 9.50
C ARG A 184 10.24 -48.27 8.07
N GLY A 185 10.39 -47.08 7.47
CA GLY A 185 10.26 -46.95 6.03
C GLY A 185 10.17 -45.54 5.48
N SER A 186 11.23 -45.17 4.76
CA SER A 186 11.27 -44.23 3.63
C SER A 186 11.27 -42.72 3.92
N ALA A 187 12.50 -42.19 3.94
CA ALA A 187 12.79 -40.82 3.59
C ALA A 187 12.24 -40.50 2.19
N ILE A 188 11.52 -39.38 2.08
CA ILE A 188 11.12 -38.80 0.79
C ILE A 188 12.23 -37.82 0.40
N GLN A 189 12.86 -38.11 -0.73
CA GLN A 189 13.88 -37.28 -1.37
C GLN A 189 13.30 -35.90 -1.70
N GLY A 190 13.81 -34.86 -1.04
CA GLY A 190 13.70 -33.48 -1.50
C GLY A 190 14.50 -33.32 -2.78
N HIS A 191 13.84 -32.79 -3.82
CA HIS A 191 14.50 -32.41 -5.07
C HIS A 191 15.39 -31.18 -4.83
N GLU A 192 16.68 -31.41 -4.61
CA GLU A 192 17.72 -30.38 -4.75
C GLU A 192 17.88 -30.03 -6.23
N ASN A 193 17.45 -28.83 -6.63
CA ASN A 193 17.78 -28.28 -7.94
C ASN A 193 19.09 -27.47 -7.81
N GLN A 194 20.22 -28.17 -7.96
CA GLN A 194 21.53 -27.53 -8.09
C GLN A 194 21.67 -26.88 -9.48
N LEU A 195 21.46 -25.57 -9.57
CA LEU A 195 21.98 -24.78 -10.68
C LEU A 195 23.41 -24.34 -10.35
N ARG A 196 24.39 -25.03 -10.93
CA ARG A 196 25.78 -24.58 -11.00
C ARG A 196 25.85 -23.29 -11.84
N ALA A 197 26.04 -22.16 -11.18
CA ALA A 197 26.59 -20.96 -11.80
C ALA A 197 28.09 -20.91 -11.50
N THR A 198 28.92 -21.06 -12.54
CA THR A 198 30.37 -20.85 -12.46
C THR A 198 30.65 -19.36 -12.31
N ALA A 199 31.09 -18.93 -11.12
CA ALA A 199 31.60 -17.59 -10.89
C ALA A 199 33.00 -17.42 -11.53
N PRO A 200 33.28 -16.32 -12.25
CA PRO A 200 34.65 -15.97 -12.60
C PRO A 200 35.35 -15.27 -11.43
N SER A 201 36.59 -15.67 -11.13
CA SER A 201 37.46 -15.03 -10.13
C SER A 201 37.83 -13.59 -10.52
N PRO A 202 37.89 -12.63 -9.57
CA PRO A 202 38.40 -11.30 -9.86
C PRO A 202 39.93 -11.26 -9.71
N ASN A 203 40.60 -10.67 -10.69
CA ASN A 203 42.01 -10.29 -10.63
C ASN A 203 42.11 -8.81 -10.19
N PRO A 204 42.99 -8.41 -9.26
CA PRO A 204 43.05 -7.05 -8.75
C PRO A 204 44.04 -6.20 -9.55
N SER A 205 43.57 -5.14 -10.20
CA SER A 205 44.45 -4.02 -10.57
C SER A 205 43.64 -2.73 -10.76
N GLN A 206 43.91 -1.81 -9.84
CA GLN A 206 43.57 -0.39 -9.72
C GLN A 206 43.18 0.38 -11.00
N ARG A 207 42.20 1.27 -10.84
CA ARG A 207 42.36 2.73 -11.04
C ARG A 207 41.25 3.47 -10.29
N GLU A 208 41.68 4.36 -9.40
CA GLU A 208 40.85 5.39 -8.77
C GLU A 208 40.17 6.21 -9.87
N GLY A 209 38.84 6.14 -9.92
CA GLY A 209 37.99 6.98 -10.74
C GLY A 209 36.96 7.61 -9.82
N ASP A 210 36.74 8.91 -10.01
CA ASP A 210 35.91 9.79 -9.18
C ASP A 210 34.60 9.14 -8.68
N PRO A 211 34.19 9.41 -7.44
CA PRO A 211 32.95 8.87 -6.90
C PRO A 211 31.77 9.26 -7.79
N ALA A 212 30.97 8.27 -8.16
CA ALA A 212 29.70 8.48 -8.83
C ALA A 212 28.86 9.51 -8.05
N PRO A 213 28.14 10.42 -8.73
CA PRO A 213 27.42 11.49 -8.06
C PRO A 213 26.39 10.89 -7.09
N SER A 214 26.52 11.24 -5.81
CA SER A 214 25.53 10.93 -4.78
C SER A 214 24.14 11.37 -5.24
N PRO A 215 23.08 10.58 -5.02
CA PRO A 215 21.73 11.04 -5.33
C PRO A 215 21.45 12.31 -4.53
N PRO A 216 20.82 13.33 -5.14
CA PRO A 216 20.60 14.59 -4.46
C PRO A 216 19.65 14.35 -3.28
N GLY A 217 20.21 14.48 -2.07
CA GLY A 217 19.44 14.75 -0.87
C GLY A 217 18.69 16.07 -1.06
N ARG A 218 17.42 15.97 -1.46
CA ARG A 218 16.45 17.07 -1.40
C ARG A 218 15.18 16.51 -0.83
N GLY A 219 14.70 17.16 0.23
CA GLY A 219 13.59 16.72 1.04
C GLY A 219 12.41 16.24 0.20
N LEU A 220 11.81 15.15 0.65
CA LEU A 220 10.45 14.75 0.32
C LEU A 220 9.53 15.93 0.70
N GLY A 221 9.45 16.92 -0.19
CA GLY A 221 8.56 18.04 -0.04
C GLY A 221 7.15 17.48 0.02
N ARG A 222 6.42 17.84 1.08
CA ARG A 222 4.98 17.60 1.27
C ARG A 222 4.16 18.37 0.22
N GLY A 223 4.40 18.08 -1.06
CA GLY A 223 3.56 18.47 -2.18
C GLY A 223 3.13 17.17 -2.85
N SER A 224 1.82 16.95 -2.96
CA SER A 224 1.28 15.74 -3.58
C SER A 224 1.92 15.51 -4.95
N ALA A 225 2.62 14.39 -5.12
CA ALA A 225 3.05 13.94 -6.44
C ALA A 225 1.81 13.91 -7.37
N PRO A 226 1.91 14.41 -8.61
CA PRO A 226 0.76 14.47 -9.49
C PRO A 226 0.22 13.06 -9.74
N LEU A 227 -1.09 12.90 -9.66
CA LEU A 227 -1.75 11.68 -10.09
C LEU A 227 -1.57 11.50 -11.61
N PRO A 228 -1.53 10.26 -12.11
CA PRO A 228 -1.22 9.98 -13.50
C PRO A 228 -2.27 10.59 -14.42
N ASP A 229 -1.85 11.11 -15.57
CA ASP A 229 -2.72 11.73 -16.56
C ASP A 229 -3.07 10.76 -17.70
N ASP A 230 -3.77 11.25 -18.73
CA ASP A 230 -4.19 10.42 -19.87
C ASP A 230 -3.03 9.99 -20.78
N ALA A 231 -1.90 10.72 -20.80
CA ALA A 231 -0.70 10.36 -21.55
C ALA A 231 0.08 9.23 -20.87
N ASP A 232 -0.10 9.02 -19.56
CA ASP A 232 0.58 7.97 -18.80
C ASP A 232 -0.06 6.57 -18.93
N ARG A 233 -1.14 6.40 -19.71
CA ARG A 233 -1.90 5.14 -19.80
C ARG A 233 -1.07 3.91 -20.20
N ASP A 234 0.00 4.13 -20.95
CA ASP A 234 0.91 3.08 -21.39
C ASP A 234 1.99 2.74 -20.35
N LYS A 235 2.13 3.50 -19.26
CA LYS A 235 3.05 3.21 -18.16
C LYS A 235 2.49 2.19 -17.18
N CYS A 236 3.37 1.65 -16.34
CA CYS A 236 3.00 0.88 -15.16
C CYS A 236 2.70 1.85 -14.00
N VAL A 237 1.51 1.77 -13.42
CA VAL A 237 1.16 2.58 -12.23
C VAL A 237 1.70 1.87 -11.00
N LEU A 238 2.70 2.49 -10.35
CA LEU A 238 3.24 2.07 -9.07
C LEU A 238 2.38 2.62 -7.95
N ILE A 239 1.91 1.74 -7.07
CA ILE A 239 1.02 2.08 -5.96
C ILE A 239 1.76 1.72 -4.67
N PRO A 240 2.56 2.65 -4.10
CA PRO A 240 3.22 2.45 -2.82
C PRO A 240 2.23 2.50 -1.65
N ILE A 241 2.14 1.41 -0.89
CA ILE A 241 1.22 1.23 0.24
C ILE A 241 2.03 0.97 1.50
N GLY A 242 2.15 1.99 2.33
CA GLY A 242 2.82 1.91 3.63
C GLY A 242 1.84 1.60 4.76
N HIS A 243 2.17 2.14 5.93
CA HIS A 243 1.39 2.00 7.14
C HIS A 243 1.83 3.06 8.16
N THR A 244 0.96 3.34 9.13
CA THR A 244 1.28 4.14 10.33
C THR A 244 1.24 3.19 11.52
N GLU A 245 2.39 2.74 12.01
CA GLU A 245 2.50 1.80 13.12
C GLU A 245 3.76 1.91 13.96
N GLN A 246 3.67 1.43 15.19
CA GLN A 246 4.80 1.35 16.10
C GLN A 246 5.98 0.62 15.44
N HIS A 247 7.19 1.10 15.64
CA HIS A 247 8.42 0.42 15.20
C HIS A 247 9.44 0.45 16.34
N GLY A 248 9.08 -0.18 17.45
CA GLY A 248 9.88 -0.16 18.66
C GLY A 248 9.98 1.24 19.28
N TYR A 249 11.04 1.46 20.04
CA TYR A 249 11.26 2.72 20.75
C TYR A 249 12.01 3.77 19.94
N HIS A 250 12.62 3.38 18.80
CA HIS A 250 13.60 4.20 18.09
C HIS A 250 13.17 4.70 16.72
N LEU A 251 12.15 4.10 16.09
CA LEU A 251 11.70 4.50 14.75
C LEU A 251 10.34 5.20 14.75
N PRO A 252 10.11 6.11 13.79
CA PRO A 252 8.85 6.83 13.68
C PRO A 252 7.73 5.92 13.17
N LEU A 253 6.48 6.27 13.47
CA LEU A 253 5.31 5.50 13.00
C LEU A 253 5.20 5.42 11.46
N SER A 254 5.81 6.37 10.75
CA SER A 254 5.83 6.49 9.29
C SER A 254 6.85 5.59 8.59
N THR A 255 7.57 4.72 9.31
CA THR A 255 8.68 3.89 8.79
C THR A 255 8.32 3.19 7.47
N ASP A 256 7.23 2.43 7.45
CA ASP A 256 6.76 1.71 6.26
C ASP A 256 6.50 2.63 5.06
N THR A 257 5.84 3.77 5.32
CA THR A 257 5.47 4.75 4.29
C THR A 257 6.68 5.49 3.73
N LEU A 258 7.63 5.86 4.59
CA LEU A 258 8.88 6.51 4.17
C LEU A 258 9.69 5.60 3.25
N ILE A 259 9.85 4.32 3.63
CA ILE A 259 10.62 3.34 2.87
C ILE A 259 9.97 3.07 1.50
N ILE A 260 8.68 2.68 1.49
CA ILE A 260 8.03 2.31 0.23
C ILE A 260 7.81 3.50 -0.70
N GLY A 261 7.65 4.70 -0.13
CA GLY A 261 7.58 5.94 -0.89
C GLY A 261 8.90 6.27 -1.57
N ALA A 262 10.02 6.15 -0.85
CA ALA A 262 11.35 6.34 -1.44
C ALA A 262 11.64 5.34 -2.57
N ILE A 263 11.28 4.06 -2.37
CA ILE A 263 11.48 3.01 -3.37
C ILE A 263 10.60 3.26 -4.61
N GLY A 264 9.32 3.58 -4.42
CA GLY A 264 8.39 3.84 -5.52
C GLY A 264 8.80 5.05 -6.36
N HIS A 265 9.16 6.16 -5.70
CA HIS A 265 9.63 7.36 -6.38
C HIS A 265 10.97 7.14 -7.07
N GLY A 266 11.90 6.43 -6.42
CA GLY A 266 13.18 6.06 -7.03
C GLY A 266 13.01 5.20 -8.29
N ALA A 267 12.05 4.25 -8.28
CA ALA A 267 11.75 3.42 -9.44
C ALA A 267 11.15 4.21 -10.61
N GLU A 268 10.24 5.15 -10.33
CA GLU A 268 9.72 6.09 -11.32
C GLU A 268 10.85 6.95 -11.92
N MET A 269 11.71 7.54 -11.08
CA MET A 269 12.84 8.35 -11.54
C MET A 269 13.83 7.57 -12.41
N ALA A 270 14.03 6.28 -12.12
CA ALA A 270 14.90 5.40 -12.88
C ALA A 270 14.27 4.87 -14.19
N ALA A 271 12.94 4.92 -14.30
CA ALA A 271 12.19 4.42 -15.46
C ALA A 271 10.98 5.33 -15.83
N PRO A 272 11.19 6.63 -16.09
CA PRO A 272 10.10 7.62 -16.19
C PRO A 272 9.19 7.43 -17.42
N GLU A 273 9.70 6.76 -18.45
CA GLU A 273 8.93 6.40 -19.65
C GLU A 273 8.12 5.11 -19.47
N GLU A 274 8.45 4.29 -18.46
CA GLU A 274 7.84 2.98 -18.24
C GLU A 274 6.94 2.95 -17.00
N ALA A 275 7.14 3.85 -16.03
CA ALA A 275 6.44 3.85 -14.76
C ALA A 275 5.98 5.25 -14.34
N ILE A 276 4.91 5.29 -13.54
CA ILE A 276 4.44 6.47 -12.83
C ILE A 276 4.05 6.07 -11.40
N CYS A 277 4.45 6.85 -10.41
CA CYS A 277 4.23 6.53 -9.00
C CYS A 277 3.11 7.38 -8.40
N LEU A 278 2.13 6.72 -7.79
CA LEU A 278 1.14 7.42 -6.98
C LEU A 278 1.77 7.94 -5.68
N PRO A 279 1.18 8.97 -5.04
CA PRO A 279 1.51 9.31 -3.67
C PRO A 279 1.46 8.09 -2.73
N PRO A 280 2.44 7.91 -1.81
CA PRO A 280 2.41 6.84 -0.82
C PRO A 280 1.15 6.89 0.02
N PHE A 281 0.46 5.75 0.12
CA PHE A 281 -0.71 5.63 0.97
C PHE A 281 -0.28 5.24 2.39
N PRO A 282 -0.60 6.04 3.43
CA PRO A 282 0.03 5.90 4.74
C PRO A 282 -0.69 4.93 5.70
N TYR A 283 -1.69 4.19 5.22
CA TYR A 283 -2.53 3.34 6.05
C TYR A 283 -2.72 1.96 5.42
N GLY A 284 -2.65 0.91 6.24
CA GLY A 284 -2.78 -0.46 5.80
C GLY A 284 -3.58 -1.34 6.78
N ALA A 285 -3.52 -2.64 6.53
CA ALA A 285 -4.16 -3.65 7.37
C ALA A 285 -3.14 -4.22 8.36
N SER A 286 -3.43 -4.06 9.65
CA SER A 286 -2.64 -4.62 10.74
C SER A 286 -3.50 -5.50 11.65
N THR A 287 -2.98 -6.68 11.99
CA THR A 287 -3.64 -7.69 12.84
C THR A 287 -3.09 -7.73 14.26
N HIS A 288 -2.14 -6.86 14.61
CA HIS A 288 -1.44 -6.82 15.90
C HIS A 288 -1.66 -5.51 16.67
N ARG A 289 -2.56 -4.64 16.19
CA ARG A 289 -2.93 -3.34 16.77
C ARG A 289 -3.12 -3.33 18.30
N SER A 290 -3.68 -4.40 18.87
CA SER A 290 -4.03 -4.42 20.30
C SER A 290 -2.83 -4.48 21.24
N SER A 291 -1.65 -4.87 20.76
CA SER A 291 -0.47 -5.08 21.61
C SER A 291 0.26 -3.76 21.92
N PHE A 292 0.23 -2.78 21.01
CA PHE A 292 1.03 -1.55 21.11
C PHE A 292 0.32 -0.34 20.50
N ALA A 293 0.29 0.78 21.24
CA ALA A 293 -0.34 2.02 20.79
C ALA A 293 0.39 2.65 19.58
N GLY A 294 -0.33 3.42 18.77
CA GLY A 294 0.20 4.08 17.58
C GLY A 294 0.01 3.28 16.29
N THR A 295 -0.47 2.04 16.38
CA THR A 295 -0.73 1.15 15.24
C THR A 295 -2.16 1.32 14.74
N LEU A 296 -2.28 1.90 13.54
CA LEU A 296 -3.57 2.09 12.91
C LEU A 296 -3.99 0.85 12.13
N ASN A 297 -5.29 0.67 11.91
CA ASN A 297 -5.76 -0.46 11.11
C ASN A 297 -6.98 -0.06 10.30
N VAL A 298 -6.88 -0.17 8.99
CA VAL A 298 -8.04 0.09 8.11
C VAL A 298 -9.04 -1.07 8.10
N GLY A 299 -8.67 -2.24 8.63
CA GLY A 299 -9.47 -3.46 8.61
C GLY A 299 -9.39 -4.20 7.27
N GLY A 300 -9.09 -5.50 7.32
CA GLY A 300 -8.75 -6.29 6.13
C GLY A 300 -9.76 -6.25 4.98
N ARG A 301 -11.07 -6.36 5.27
CA ARG A 301 -12.11 -6.28 4.22
C ARG A 301 -12.20 -4.88 3.59
N ALA A 302 -12.18 -3.84 4.42
CA ALA A 302 -12.21 -2.46 3.93
C ALA A 302 -10.94 -2.12 3.13
N PHE A 303 -9.78 -2.65 3.53
CA PHE A 303 -8.54 -2.58 2.75
C PHE A 303 -8.71 -3.20 1.35
N GLU A 304 -9.19 -4.45 1.28
CA GLU A 304 -9.39 -5.14 0.01
C GLU A 304 -10.39 -4.41 -0.90
N ASP A 305 -11.54 -4.01 -0.34
CA ASP A 305 -12.58 -3.31 -1.08
C ASP A 305 -12.12 -1.93 -1.58
N PHE A 306 -11.38 -1.18 -0.75
CA PHE A 306 -10.81 0.11 -1.13
C PHE A 306 -9.82 -0.03 -2.28
N TRP A 307 -8.84 -0.94 -2.17
CA TRP A 307 -7.84 -1.11 -3.22
C TRP A 307 -8.42 -1.68 -4.51
N LEU A 308 -9.44 -2.55 -4.42
CA LEU A 308 -10.20 -2.97 -5.59
C LEU A 308 -10.92 -1.80 -6.26
N ALA A 309 -11.50 -0.89 -5.48
CA ALA A 309 -12.16 0.30 -6.04
C ALA A 309 -11.15 1.27 -6.67
N VAL A 310 -9.96 1.43 -6.10
CA VAL A 310 -8.85 2.20 -6.71
C VAL A 310 -8.44 1.59 -8.05
N VAL A 311 -8.27 0.26 -8.09
CA VAL A 311 -7.99 -0.47 -9.33
C VAL A 311 -9.12 -0.27 -10.34
N ASP A 312 -10.38 -0.41 -9.94
CA ASP A 312 -11.55 -0.21 -10.81
C ASP A 312 -11.52 1.19 -11.44
N THR A 313 -11.23 2.24 -10.67
CA THR A 313 -11.08 3.62 -11.18
C THR A 313 -9.93 3.74 -12.17
N LEU A 314 -8.74 3.21 -11.86
CA LEU A 314 -7.57 3.27 -12.76
C LEU A 314 -7.85 2.52 -14.09
N VAL A 315 -8.48 1.35 -14.02
CA VAL A 315 -8.85 0.59 -15.21
C VAL A 315 -9.91 1.34 -16.03
N GLY A 316 -10.90 1.94 -15.38
CA GLY A 316 -11.89 2.80 -16.03
C GLY A 316 -11.27 3.99 -16.76
N ARG A 317 -10.16 4.53 -16.24
CA ARG A 317 -9.36 5.60 -16.86
C ARG A 317 -8.43 5.14 -17.98
N GLY A 318 -8.34 3.84 -18.25
CA GLY A 318 -7.56 3.28 -19.36
C GLY A 318 -6.23 2.63 -18.97
N PHE A 319 -5.82 2.69 -17.70
CA PHE A 319 -4.60 2.02 -17.25
C PHE A 319 -4.76 0.49 -17.30
N ARG A 320 -3.68 -0.21 -17.64
CA ARG A 320 -3.68 -1.68 -17.82
C ARG A 320 -2.57 -2.42 -17.08
N LYS A 321 -1.61 -1.70 -16.50
CA LYS A 321 -0.42 -2.25 -15.84
C LYS A 321 -0.34 -1.61 -14.46
N LEU A 322 -0.60 -2.39 -13.43
CA LEU A 322 -0.74 -1.91 -12.05
C LEU A 322 0.18 -2.72 -11.15
N TYR A 323 0.96 -2.05 -10.31
CA TYR A 323 1.83 -2.68 -9.33
C TYR A 323 1.54 -2.16 -7.93
N LEU A 324 0.87 -2.98 -7.12
CA LEU A 324 0.62 -2.68 -5.71
C LEU A 324 1.83 -3.13 -4.89
N MET A 325 2.58 -2.16 -4.36
CA MET A 325 3.84 -2.40 -3.65
C MET A 325 3.63 -2.20 -2.15
N SER A 326 3.98 -3.20 -1.36
CA SER A 326 3.84 -3.13 0.09
C SER A 326 5.11 -2.64 0.79
N GLY A 327 4.98 -1.61 1.62
CA GLY A 327 5.96 -1.27 2.65
C GLY A 327 5.80 -2.13 3.90
N HIS A 328 4.56 -2.51 4.21
CA HIS A 328 4.17 -3.17 5.45
C HIS A 328 3.91 -4.67 5.28
N GLY A 329 4.36 -5.50 6.23
CA GLY A 329 4.17 -6.95 6.20
C GLY A 329 2.70 -7.38 6.18
N GLY A 330 1.88 -6.80 7.05
CA GLY A 330 0.46 -7.16 7.23
C GLY A 330 -0.42 -6.95 6.00
N ASN A 331 -0.01 -6.08 5.07
CA ASN A 331 -0.72 -5.85 3.82
C ASN A 331 -0.59 -7.02 2.82
N CYS A 332 0.48 -7.83 2.90
CA CYS A 332 0.89 -8.71 1.80
C CYS A 332 -0.18 -9.75 1.42
N SER A 333 -0.81 -10.40 2.40
CA SER A 333 -1.86 -11.40 2.16
C SER A 333 -3.11 -10.78 1.54
N PHE A 334 -3.52 -9.59 1.99
CA PHE A 334 -4.65 -8.86 1.44
C PHE A 334 -4.37 -8.36 0.01
N LEU A 335 -3.17 -7.89 -0.29
CA LEU A 335 -2.79 -7.48 -1.64
C LEU A 335 -2.82 -8.63 -2.63
N VAL A 336 -2.44 -9.85 -2.21
CA VAL A 336 -2.60 -11.06 -3.04
C VAL A 336 -4.09 -11.30 -3.39
N ASN A 337 -5.00 -11.08 -2.45
CA ASN A 337 -6.44 -11.18 -2.73
C ASN A 337 -6.90 -10.08 -3.70
N VAL A 338 -6.49 -8.82 -3.47
CA VAL A 338 -6.80 -7.68 -4.35
C VAL A 338 -6.40 -7.97 -5.79
N ILE A 339 -5.16 -8.40 -6.04
CA ILE A 339 -4.70 -8.60 -7.43
C ILE A 339 -5.44 -9.77 -8.12
N LYS A 340 -5.85 -10.80 -7.38
CA LYS A 340 -6.63 -11.92 -7.91
C LYS A 340 -8.04 -11.48 -8.30
N TYR A 341 -8.73 -10.77 -7.41
CA TYR A 341 -10.07 -10.25 -7.69
C TYR A 341 -10.04 -9.18 -8.80
N ALA A 342 -9.02 -8.33 -8.84
CA ALA A 342 -8.83 -7.36 -9.91
C ALA A 342 -8.64 -8.05 -11.28
N GLY A 343 -7.80 -9.09 -11.35
CA GLY A 343 -7.58 -9.86 -12.57
C GLY A 343 -8.84 -10.61 -13.05
N GLU A 344 -9.66 -11.10 -12.11
CA GLU A 344 -10.96 -11.71 -12.41
C GLU A 344 -11.95 -10.68 -13.00
N ARG A 345 -12.07 -9.51 -12.36
CA ARG A 345 -12.95 -8.40 -12.80
C ARG A 345 -12.51 -7.81 -14.14
N HIS A 346 -11.21 -7.67 -14.34
CA HIS A 346 -10.62 -6.95 -15.48
C HIS A 346 -9.65 -7.83 -16.27
N ARG A 347 -10.19 -8.72 -17.11
CA ARG A 347 -9.37 -9.72 -17.85
C ARG A 347 -8.33 -9.17 -18.84
N ARG A 348 -8.24 -7.84 -18.97
CA ARG A 348 -7.36 -7.14 -19.92
C ARG A 348 -6.21 -6.40 -19.24
N ILE A 349 -6.10 -6.46 -17.91
CA ILE A 349 -4.99 -5.84 -17.18
C ILE A 349 -3.94 -6.87 -16.79
N PHE A 350 -2.75 -6.37 -16.46
CA PHE A 350 -1.79 -7.08 -15.63
C PHE A 350 -1.69 -6.32 -14.31
N CYS A 351 -2.21 -6.94 -13.24
CA CYS A 351 -2.19 -6.40 -11.88
C CYS A 351 -1.30 -7.31 -11.03
N ALA A 352 -0.27 -6.72 -10.42
CA ALA A 352 0.78 -7.45 -9.73
C ALA A 352 1.02 -6.91 -8.32
N THR A 353 1.56 -7.78 -7.47
CA THR A 353 2.14 -7.43 -6.18
C THR A 353 3.35 -8.35 -5.95
N ALA A 354 4.23 -7.98 -5.02
CA ALA A 354 5.35 -8.80 -4.58
C ALA A 354 5.31 -8.91 -3.06
N TRP A 355 5.99 -9.90 -2.50
CA TRP A 355 6.19 -9.98 -1.06
C TRP A 355 7.14 -8.88 -0.61
N LEU A 356 6.65 -7.89 0.14
CA LEU A 356 7.41 -6.74 0.65
C LEU A 356 8.33 -6.05 -0.40
N HIS A 357 9.22 -5.18 0.05
CA HIS A 357 10.00 -4.30 -0.82
C HIS A 357 11.40 -4.82 -1.17
N THR A 358 11.94 -5.79 -0.44
CA THR A 358 13.30 -6.35 -0.61
C THR A 358 13.35 -7.83 -0.99
N ASN A 359 12.21 -8.52 -1.08
CA ASN A 359 12.18 -9.93 -1.52
C ASN A 359 12.20 -10.00 -3.05
N GLY A 360 13.38 -10.23 -3.61
CA GLY A 360 13.59 -10.35 -5.03
C GLY A 360 15.00 -10.82 -5.36
N HIS A 361 15.25 -11.10 -6.64
CA HIS A 361 16.48 -11.73 -7.13
C HIS A 361 17.66 -10.76 -7.27
N ILE A 362 17.43 -9.46 -7.14
CA ILE A 362 18.42 -8.37 -7.13
C ILE A 362 18.62 -7.90 -5.68
N ALA A 363 17.56 -7.47 -5.00
CA ALA A 363 17.66 -6.93 -3.64
C ALA A 363 18.03 -8.01 -2.61
N GLY A 364 17.41 -9.19 -2.68
CA GLY A 364 17.64 -10.28 -1.73
C GLY A 364 19.12 -10.67 -1.57
N PRO A 365 19.85 -10.97 -2.66
CA PRO A 365 21.28 -11.28 -2.57
C PRO A 365 22.13 -10.15 -1.99
N VAL A 366 21.86 -8.89 -2.34
CA VAL A 366 22.59 -7.73 -1.78
C VAL A 366 22.39 -7.68 -0.27
N LEU A 367 21.14 -7.76 0.20
CA LEU A 367 20.83 -7.81 1.62
C LEU A 367 21.50 -8.98 2.33
N MET A 368 21.39 -10.20 1.79
CA MET A 368 21.99 -11.39 2.43
C MET A 368 23.51 -11.33 2.50
N SER A 369 24.16 -10.69 1.53
CA SER A 369 25.62 -10.54 1.55
C SER A 369 26.13 -9.45 2.51
N THR A 370 25.26 -8.55 2.96
CA THR A 370 25.65 -7.36 3.75
C THR A 370 24.95 -7.24 5.10
N ARG A 371 23.91 -8.04 5.38
CA ARG A 371 23.27 -8.13 6.69
C ARG A 371 24.31 -8.44 7.77
N LEU A 372 24.18 -7.77 8.91
CA LEU A 372 25.02 -8.00 10.10
C LEU A 372 24.32 -8.91 11.10
N SER A 373 23.00 -8.86 11.16
CA SER A 373 22.20 -9.68 12.05
C SER A 373 22.13 -11.14 11.57
N GLY A 374 22.01 -12.06 12.53
CA GLY A 374 21.56 -13.42 12.23
C GLY A 374 20.06 -13.47 11.91
N ARG A 375 19.58 -14.66 11.53
CA ARG A 375 18.15 -14.94 11.33
C ARG A 375 17.34 -14.41 12.52
N GLY A 376 16.30 -13.64 12.20
CA GLY A 376 15.44 -12.98 13.18
C GLY A 376 15.78 -11.52 13.44
N GLY A 377 16.91 -11.01 12.95
CA GLY A 377 17.27 -9.61 13.10
C GLY A 377 16.63 -8.64 12.10
N MET A 378 15.97 -9.15 11.07
CA MET A 378 15.34 -8.38 9.98
C MET A 378 13.82 -8.56 9.92
N GLY A 379 13.15 -8.76 11.06
CA GLY A 379 11.70 -8.69 11.16
C GLY A 379 11.22 -7.24 11.27
N HIS A 380 10.59 -6.88 12.38
CA HIS A 380 9.98 -5.58 12.62
C HIS A 380 10.86 -4.66 13.46
N ALA A 381 11.01 -3.39 13.09
CA ALA A 381 11.94 -2.44 13.68
C ALA A 381 13.40 -2.97 13.75
N GLY A 382 13.72 -3.94 12.89
CA GLY A 382 14.99 -4.64 12.87
C GLY A 382 16.09 -3.89 12.13
N GLU A 383 17.18 -4.60 11.83
CA GLU A 383 18.33 -4.04 11.13
C GLU A 383 17.93 -3.39 9.80
N LEU A 384 17.04 -4.06 9.04
CA LEU A 384 16.59 -3.63 7.72
C LEU A 384 15.93 -2.25 7.74
N GLU A 385 14.82 -2.12 8.46
CA GLU A 385 14.03 -0.89 8.51
C GLU A 385 14.83 0.24 9.17
N THR A 386 15.55 -0.08 10.27
CA THR A 386 16.37 0.91 10.96
C THR A 386 17.45 1.48 10.04
N ALA A 387 18.11 0.63 9.23
CA ALA A 387 19.13 1.09 8.30
C ALA A 387 18.54 2.00 7.23
N MET A 388 17.41 1.62 6.64
CA MET A 388 16.75 2.43 5.60
C MET A 388 16.26 3.78 6.16
N ILE A 389 15.71 3.82 7.37
CA ILE A 389 15.30 5.08 8.00
C ILE A 389 16.50 5.93 8.40
N LEU A 390 17.61 5.35 8.87
CA LEU A 390 18.86 6.10 9.06
C LEU A 390 19.36 6.77 7.76
N ALA A 391 19.13 6.15 6.60
CA ALA A 391 19.49 6.73 5.31
C ALA A 391 18.50 7.83 4.85
N LEU A 392 17.20 7.69 5.16
CA LEU A 392 16.14 8.58 4.67
C LEU A 392 15.85 9.75 5.62
N ARG A 393 15.75 9.48 6.92
CA ARG A 393 15.29 10.36 8.00
C ARG A 393 16.04 10.07 9.30
N SER A 394 17.37 10.20 9.29
CA SER A 394 18.19 10.07 10.49
C SER A 394 17.75 11.02 11.61
N ASP A 395 17.12 12.15 11.28
CA ASP A 395 16.54 13.11 12.20
C ASP A 395 15.34 12.57 13.01
N LEU A 396 14.67 11.53 12.49
CA LEU A 396 13.58 10.82 13.18
C LEU A 396 14.02 9.50 13.83
N THR A 397 15.31 9.16 13.75
CA THR A 397 15.83 7.90 14.29
C THR A 397 16.50 8.11 15.64
N HIS A 398 15.97 7.47 16.68
CA HIS A 398 16.48 7.58 18.04
C HIS A 398 17.32 6.36 18.41
N MET A 399 18.50 6.21 17.79
CA MET A 399 19.36 5.04 17.99
C MET A 399 19.73 4.79 19.46
N GLU A 400 19.73 5.82 20.31
CA GLU A 400 19.94 5.68 21.75
C GLU A 400 18.82 4.92 22.48
N ARG A 401 17.66 4.74 21.84
CA ARG A 401 16.48 4.06 22.37
C ARG A 401 16.32 2.63 21.82
N VAL A 402 17.19 2.20 20.90
CA VAL A 402 17.06 0.90 20.24
C VAL A 402 17.15 -0.23 21.26
N VAL A 403 16.27 -1.22 21.10
CA VAL A 403 16.28 -2.46 21.88
C VAL A 403 16.15 -3.60 20.90
N ASP A 404 17.12 -4.51 20.92
CA ASP A 404 17.09 -5.69 20.07
C ASP A 404 16.31 -6.82 20.74
N GLU A 405 15.28 -7.31 20.07
CA GLU A 405 14.46 -8.45 20.48
C GLU A 405 14.49 -9.50 19.36
N THR A 406 15.33 -10.52 19.52
CA THR A 406 15.56 -11.59 18.51
C THR A 406 15.27 -13.00 19.03
N ASP A 407 14.93 -13.13 20.32
CA ASP A 407 14.60 -14.40 21.00
C ASP A 407 13.07 -14.59 21.12
N PHE A 408 12.37 -14.39 20.01
CA PHE A 408 10.91 -14.63 19.92
C PHE A 408 10.59 -16.11 19.74
N VAL A 409 9.34 -16.51 19.98
CA VAL A 409 8.92 -17.91 19.89
C VAL A 409 9.04 -18.39 18.44
N ALA A 410 10.03 -19.25 18.19
CA ALA A 410 10.35 -19.77 16.86
C ALA A 410 10.41 -21.31 16.84
N THR A 411 10.09 -21.88 15.68
CA THR A 411 10.26 -23.29 15.34
C THR A 411 10.89 -23.41 13.96
N GLU A 412 11.25 -24.64 13.54
CA GLU A 412 11.87 -24.89 12.23
C GLU A 412 11.13 -24.25 11.05
N SER A 413 9.79 -24.25 11.09
CA SER A 413 8.95 -23.72 10.00
C SER A 413 8.29 -22.37 10.30
N TYR A 414 8.44 -21.82 11.51
CA TYR A 414 7.83 -20.54 11.89
C TYR A 414 8.84 -19.68 12.65
N TYR A 415 9.20 -18.55 12.06
CA TYR A 415 10.08 -17.56 12.64
C TYR A 415 9.87 -16.22 11.89
N MET A 416 10.20 -15.11 12.55
CA MET A 416 10.05 -13.76 11.99
C MET A 416 11.37 -13.27 11.40
N ASP A 417 11.54 -13.37 10.08
CA ASP A 417 12.60 -12.71 9.32
C ASP A 417 12.03 -12.38 7.93
N TRP A 418 12.02 -11.10 7.54
CA TRP A 418 11.34 -10.71 6.29
C TRP A 418 12.03 -11.23 5.03
N ILE A 419 13.30 -11.63 5.13
CA ILE A 419 14.05 -12.16 3.99
C ILE A 419 14.02 -13.67 3.96
N GLU A 420 14.16 -14.31 5.12
CA GLU A 420 14.04 -15.75 5.27
C GLU A 420 12.66 -16.10 5.83
N GLY A 421 11.68 -16.40 4.98
CA GLY A 421 10.35 -16.80 5.45
C GLY A 421 10.30 -18.27 5.90
N GLY A 422 9.68 -18.54 7.05
CA GLY A 422 9.26 -19.89 7.43
C GLY A 422 8.16 -20.43 6.52
N ALA A 423 8.04 -21.76 6.42
CA ALA A 423 7.01 -22.42 5.60
C ALA A 423 5.59 -22.32 6.21
N LEU A 424 5.49 -22.07 7.52
CA LEU A 424 4.23 -21.89 8.23
C LEU A 424 3.90 -20.41 8.34
N VAL A 425 2.65 -20.06 8.04
CA VAL A 425 2.11 -18.71 8.24
C VAL A 425 1.22 -18.71 9.48
N ALA A 426 1.51 -17.87 10.46
CA ALA A 426 0.73 -17.70 11.68
C ALA A 426 0.63 -16.21 12.07
N ASN A 427 -0.28 -15.91 12.98
CA ASN A 427 -0.50 -14.55 13.51
C ASN A 427 -0.79 -14.62 15.02
N PRO A 428 0.22 -14.92 15.85
CA PRO A 428 0.10 -14.82 17.31
C PRO A 428 -0.02 -13.34 17.75
N PRO A 429 -0.56 -13.07 18.94
CA PRO A 429 -0.45 -11.77 19.60
C PRO A 429 1.02 -11.35 19.74
N TRP A 430 1.36 -10.09 19.44
CA TRP A 430 2.76 -9.64 19.48
C TRP A 430 3.31 -9.43 20.88
N ASP A 431 2.42 -9.28 21.86
CA ASP A 431 2.72 -9.22 23.29
C ASP A 431 3.11 -10.58 23.88
N ASP A 432 2.96 -11.68 23.14
CA ASP A 432 3.52 -12.99 23.51
C ASP A 432 5.03 -13.07 23.21
N ASP A 433 5.53 -12.29 22.25
CA ASP A 433 6.87 -12.43 21.66
C ASP A 433 7.80 -11.24 21.94
N THR A 434 7.26 -10.05 22.21
CA THR A 434 8.05 -8.81 22.31
C THR A 434 7.55 -7.94 23.45
N ALA A 435 8.46 -7.32 24.21
CA ALA A 435 8.10 -6.31 25.20
C ALA A 435 8.12 -4.90 24.59
N THR A 436 8.91 -4.72 23.52
CA THR A 436 9.13 -3.40 22.91
C THR A 436 8.36 -3.19 21.60
N GLY A 437 7.70 -4.23 21.10
CA GLY A 437 7.10 -4.23 19.77
C GLY A 437 8.11 -4.43 18.64
N ALA A 438 9.41 -4.51 18.93
CA ALA A 438 10.43 -4.85 17.94
C ALA A 438 10.56 -6.38 17.76
N TYR A 439 10.70 -6.83 16.51
CA TYR A 439 11.12 -8.18 16.13
C TYR A 439 12.40 -8.07 15.31
N GLY A 440 13.53 -7.76 15.94
CA GLY A 440 14.76 -7.59 15.20
C GLY A 440 15.93 -7.01 15.97
N ALA A 441 17.01 -6.78 15.23
CA ALA A 441 18.27 -6.27 15.73
C ALA A 441 18.57 -4.89 15.13
N GLY A 442 17.76 -3.89 15.49
CA GLY A 442 17.91 -2.52 15.01
C GLY A 442 19.26 -1.89 15.36
N SER A 443 19.91 -2.33 16.45
CA SER A 443 21.19 -1.76 16.91
C SER A 443 22.35 -1.95 15.94
N LEU A 444 22.25 -2.94 15.04
CA LEU A 444 23.25 -3.25 14.02
C LEU A 444 23.14 -2.36 12.77
N ALA A 445 22.06 -1.60 12.64
CA ALA A 445 21.78 -0.83 11.45
C ALA A 445 22.81 0.28 11.20
N THR A 446 23.13 0.51 9.92
CA THR A 446 23.95 1.64 9.47
C THR A 446 23.27 2.39 8.33
N ALA A 447 23.47 3.70 8.25
CA ALA A 447 22.97 4.49 7.12
C ALA A 447 23.59 4.08 5.76
N GLU A 448 24.79 3.49 5.78
CA GLU A 448 25.44 2.96 4.58
C GLU A 448 24.70 1.74 4.04
N HIS A 449 24.40 0.77 4.91
CA HIS A 449 23.56 -0.38 4.54
C HIS A 449 22.18 0.08 4.09
N GLY A 450 21.60 1.08 4.75
CA GLY A 450 20.33 1.68 4.36
C GLY A 450 20.32 2.18 2.92
N ARG A 451 21.32 2.98 2.53
CA ARG A 451 21.46 3.48 1.15
C ARG A 451 21.63 2.33 0.16
N LEU A 452 22.52 1.38 0.47
CA LEU A 452 22.77 0.22 -0.39
C LEU A 452 21.50 -0.61 -0.64
N TRP A 453 20.72 -0.87 0.41
CA TRP A 453 19.50 -1.67 0.32
C TRP A 453 18.35 -0.93 -0.35
N LEU A 454 18.24 0.40 -0.16
CA LEU A 454 17.30 1.23 -0.90
C LEU A 454 17.60 1.21 -2.40
N ASP A 455 18.86 1.41 -2.79
CA ASP A 455 19.28 1.37 -4.20
C ASP A 455 19.00 -0.01 -4.83
N ALA A 456 19.29 -1.09 -4.10
CA ALA A 456 19.00 -2.45 -4.56
C ALA A 456 17.49 -2.71 -4.69
N ALA A 457 16.68 -2.23 -3.74
CA ALA A 457 15.22 -2.35 -3.80
C ALA A 457 14.63 -1.54 -4.97
N ILE A 458 15.13 -0.33 -5.23
CA ILE A 458 14.75 0.48 -6.40
C ILE A 458 15.07 -0.27 -7.69
N ALA A 459 16.29 -0.81 -7.81
CA ALA A 459 16.69 -1.59 -8.98
C ALA A 459 15.79 -2.82 -9.21
N GLU A 460 15.40 -3.52 -8.13
CA GLU A 460 14.43 -4.60 -8.20
C GLU A 460 13.06 -4.13 -8.72
N LYS A 461 12.55 -2.99 -8.22
CA LYS A 461 11.23 -2.50 -8.67
C LYS A 461 11.26 -2.05 -10.12
N VAL A 462 12.37 -1.50 -10.61
CA VAL A 462 12.57 -1.23 -12.05
C VAL A 462 12.56 -2.53 -12.87
N ALA A 463 13.19 -3.60 -12.38
CA ALA A 463 13.14 -4.89 -13.03
C ALA A 463 11.71 -5.45 -13.09
N HIS A 464 10.96 -5.37 -11.97
CA HIS A 464 9.55 -5.77 -11.93
C HIS A 464 8.68 -4.95 -12.89
N VAL A 465 8.90 -3.64 -13.03
CA VAL A 465 8.20 -2.80 -14.02
C VAL A 465 8.37 -3.38 -15.43
N ARG A 466 9.61 -3.68 -15.82
CA ARG A 466 9.91 -4.26 -17.14
C ARG A 466 9.26 -5.63 -17.32
N GLU A 467 9.26 -6.46 -16.29
CA GLU A 467 8.55 -7.74 -16.33
C GLU A 467 7.04 -7.56 -16.46
N ILE A 468 6.43 -6.60 -15.76
CA ILE A 468 5.00 -6.29 -15.89
C ILE A 468 4.64 -5.88 -17.32
N HIS A 469 5.45 -5.01 -17.94
CA HIS A 469 5.31 -4.64 -19.35
C HIS A 469 5.39 -5.86 -20.26
N GLU A 470 6.39 -6.71 -20.06
CA GLU A 470 6.61 -7.91 -20.86
C GLU A 470 5.48 -8.93 -20.70
N GLN A 471 5.02 -9.17 -19.48
CA GLN A 471 3.92 -10.07 -19.16
C GLN A 471 2.61 -9.58 -19.76
N HIS A 472 2.36 -8.27 -19.76
CA HIS A 472 1.22 -7.65 -20.42
C HIS A 472 1.31 -7.84 -21.95
N ARG A 473 2.43 -7.45 -22.58
CA ARG A 473 2.66 -7.58 -24.03
C ARG A 473 2.50 -9.02 -24.53
N ARG A 474 3.14 -10.00 -23.89
CA ARG A 474 3.02 -11.42 -24.27
C ARG A 474 1.59 -11.95 -24.18
N ARG A 475 0.80 -11.48 -23.21
CA ARG A 475 -0.62 -11.85 -23.09
C ARG A 475 -1.47 -11.22 -24.19
N GLU A 476 -1.22 -9.96 -24.53
CA GLU A 476 -1.83 -9.31 -25.70
C GLU A 476 -1.56 -10.10 -26.98
N GLU A 477 -0.31 -10.48 -27.24
CA GLU A 477 0.09 -11.26 -28.42
C GLU A 477 -0.60 -12.62 -28.46
N ARG A 478 -0.64 -13.35 -27.34
CA ARG A 478 -1.38 -14.62 -27.27
C ARG A 478 -2.87 -14.44 -27.57
N ARG A 479 -3.49 -13.38 -27.07
CA ARG A 479 -4.91 -13.10 -27.33
C ARG A 479 -5.16 -12.75 -28.80
N VAL A 480 -4.29 -11.96 -29.42
CA VAL A 480 -4.34 -11.68 -30.87
C VAL A 480 -4.14 -12.96 -31.67
N ALA A 481 -3.27 -13.87 -31.22
CA ALA A 481 -3.07 -15.20 -31.80
C ALA A 481 -4.22 -16.19 -31.50
N GLY A 482 -5.32 -15.75 -30.89
CA GLY A 482 -6.52 -16.57 -30.69
C GLY A 482 -6.53 -17.42 -29.41
N PHE A 483 -5.61 -17.21 -28.47
CA PHE A 483 -5.67 -17.86 -27.16
C PHE A 483 -6.78 -17.22 -26.32
N GLY A 484 -7.81 -17.98 -25.93
CA GLY A 484 -8.93 -17.48 -25.15
C GLY A 484 -10.20 -18.34 -25.23
N LEU A 485 -11.16 -18.07 -24.35
CA LEU A 485 -12.22 -19.02 -23.98
C LEU A 485 -13.27 -19.27 -25.08
N TRP A 486 -13.49 -20.58 -25.30
CA TRP A 486 -14.55 -21.25 -26.07
C TRP A 486 -14.33 -21.49 -27.56
N GLY A 487 -13.11 -21.85 -27.97
CA GLY A 487 -12.94 -22.75 -29.12
C GLY A 487 -13.39 -22.20 -30.47
N THR A 488 -13.60 -20.90 -30.64
CA THR A 488 -13.74 -20.28 -31.96
C THR A 488 -12.36 -20.02 -32.56
N THR A 489 -11.56 -21.08 -32.70
CA THR A 489 -10.70 -21.18 -33.87
C THR A 489 -11.58 -21.65 -35.01
N THR A 490 -12.42 -20.76 -35.54
CA THR A 490 -12.72 -20.82 -36.97
C THR A 490 -11.39 -20.60 -37.67
N LYS A 491 -10.62 -21.69 -37.83
CA LYS A 491 -9.71 -21.81 -38.95
C LYS A 491 -10.57 -21.56 -40.17
N ALA A 492 -10.37 -20.40 -40.80
CA ALA A 492 -10.86 -20.16 -42.14
C ALA A 492 -10.33 -21.32 -43.00
N ALA A 493 -11.25 -22.18 -43.42
CA ALA A 493 -11.04 -23.20 -44.44
C ALA A 493 -11.37 -22.58 -45.80
#